data_AF-A0A1U7MX72-F1
#
_entry.id   AF-A0A1U7MX72-F1
#
_cell.length_a   1.000
_cell.length_b   1.000
_cell.length_c   1.000
_cell.angle_alpha   90.00
_cell.angle_beta   90.00
_cell.angle_gamma   90.00
#
_symmetry.space_group_name_H-M   'P 1'
#
loop_
_entity.id
_entity.type
_entity.pdbx_description
1 polymer ?
#
loop_
_entity_poly.entity_id
_entity_poly.type
_entity_poly.pdbx_seq_one_letter_code
_entity_poly.pdbx_strand_id
1 'polypeptide(L)'
;MDSWIIKLHDFIGEIPFLVISLITAVTFCFWLIPYTTDLMVSCAAGLAGEYLGREQRTLVINSSTNNPELLLMLVSLGLGRLGGIATPLGSNFANIYLMFFVAPLFVLVKWFLKRDFNKILNLLTLINREKKLVIWHSIMSLSMFGFASIAYWCLTGGFQFNYLSEDIPLRTWHWLLIGVLICIIGIGIFVYFENNLKKKRPGLFEDITEEDFESNWWKFFLGTISLTVLCYVLNALFLAYTELYSSVLSQWLGSAVFVGLHYFIGSLISSLPEANVAIKNYERLTSPDLNTALASASQSNMTNLALGCFGCIIATILLLTGLSYKL
;
A
#
# COMPACT_ATOMS: atom_id res chain seq x y z
N MET A 1 10.02 -9.56 -21.46
CA MET A 1 9.72 -8.15 -21.83
C MET A 1 11.05 -7.41 -21.88
N ASP A 2 11.31 -6.53 -22.86
CA ASP A 2 12.64 -5.93 -23.09
C ASP A 2 12.98 -4.82 -22.06
N SER A 3 13.08 -5.18 -20.78
CA SER A 3 13.29 -4.23 -19.69
C SER A 3 14.75 -3.75 -19.66
N TRP A 4 14.96 -2.48 -19.32
CA TRP A 4 16.31 -1.92 -19.17
C TRP A 4 17.13 -2.62 -18.09
N ILE A 5 16.46 -3.26 -17.11
CA ILE A 5 17.09 -4.03 -16.03
C ILE A 5 17.60 -5.37 -16.54
N ILE A 6 16.86 -6.03 -17.45
CA ILE A 6 17.32 -7.27 -18.09
C ILE A 6 18.52 -6.97 -19.00
N LYS A 7 18.47 -5.86 -19.75
CA LYS A 7 19.62 -5.41 -20.55
C LYS A 7 20.83 -5.08 -19.67
N LEU A 8 20.61 -4.52 -18.49
CA LEU A 8 21.67 -4.28 -17.52
C LEU A 8 22.27 -5.60 -17.02
N HIS A 9 21.43 -6.58 -16.64
CA HIS A 9 21.86 -7.93 -16.27
C HIS A 9 22.73 -8.56 -17.36
N ASP A 10 22.28 -8.55 -18.61
CA ASP A 10 22.99 -9.17 -19.73
C ASP A 10 24.33 -8.49 -20.01
N PHE A 11 24.45 -7.19 -19.71
CA PHE A 11 25.68 -6.41 -19.89
C PHE A 11 26.71 -6.65 -18.77
N ILE A 12 26.28 -6.72 -17.51
CA ILE A 12 27.20 -6.82 -16.34
C ILE A 12 27.41 -8.25 -15.86
N GLY A 13 26.57 -9.19 -16.30
CA GLY A 13 26.57 -10.58 -15.87
C GLY A 13 25.82 -10.83 -14.55
N GLU A 14 25.56 -12.10 -14.27
CA GLU A 14 24.70 -12.57 -13.19
C GLU A 14 25.19 -12.13 -11.79
N ILE A 15 26.44 -12.44 -11.42
CA ILE A 15 26.95 -12.18 -10.07
C ILE A 15 26.96 -10.68 -9.75
N PRO A 16 27.51 -9.78 -10.61
CA PRO A 16 27.45 -8.34 -10.35
C PRO A 16 26.01 -7.81 -10.27
N PHE A 17 25.09 -8.32 -11.10
CA PHE A 17 23.69 -7.96 -11.04
C PHE A 17 23.04 -8.34 -9.70
N LEU A 18 23.29 -9.55 -9.19
CA LEU A 18 22.80 -10.00 -7.90
C LEU A 18 23.29 -9.10 -6.75
N VAL A 19 24.59 -8.77 -6.74
CA VAL A 19 25.19 -7.91 -5.71
C VAL A 19 24.62 -6.50 -5.75
N ILE A 20 24.56 -5.87 -6.92
CA ILE A 20 24.02 -4.51 -7.08
C ILE A 20 22.55 -4.45 -6.68
N SER A 21 21.78 -5.46 -7.10
CA SER A 21 20.36 -5.55 -6.76
C SER A 21 20.14 -5.72 -5.26
N LEU A 22 20.95 -6.54 -4.58
CA LEU A 22 20.88 -6.71 -3.13
C LEU A 22 21.21 -5.41 -2.39
N ILE A 23 22.28 -4.72 -2.78
CA ILE A 23 22.65 -3.42 -2.20
C ILE A 23 21.54 -2.40 -2.42
N THR A 24 20.97 -2.36 -3.63
CA THR A 24 19.85 -1.48 -3.98
C THR A 24 18.63 -1.78 -3.11
N ALA A 25 18.24 -3.05 -3.00
CA ALA A 25 17.11 -3.49 -2.19
C ALA A 25 17.28 -3.11 -0.71
N VAL A 26 18.45 -3.39 -0.12
CA VAL A 26 18.74 -3.03 1.27
C VAL A 26 18.71 -1.52 1.47
N THR A 27 19.38 -0.76 0.60
CA THR A 27 19.46 0.70 0.70
C THR A 27 18.09 1.35 0.54
N PHE A 28 17.27 0.86 -0.39
CA PHE A 28 15.95 1.42 -0.65
C PHE A 28 15.00 1.09 0.49
N CYS A 29 14.89 -0.18 0.88
CA CYS A 29 13.94 -0.63 1.89
C CYS A 29 14.25 -0.09 3.30
N PHE A 30 15.53 0.01 3.69
CA PHE A 30 15.90 0.39 5.06
C PHE A 30 16.28 1.86 5.23
N TRP A 31 16.53 2.60 4.14
CA TRP A 31 16.96 3.98 4.24
C TRP A 31 16.15 4.94 3.37
N LEU A 32 16.16 4.78 2.05
CA LEU A 32 15.59 5.79 1.14
C LEU A 32 14.06 5.83 1.16
N ILE A 33 13.39 4.67 1.14
CA ILE A 33 11.92 4.60 1.25
C ILE A 33 11.46 5.15 2.59
N PRO A 34 11.97 4.68 3.75
CA PRO A 34 11.62 5.27 5.04
C PRO A 34 11.79 6.79 5.08
N TYR A 35 12.94 7.30 4.61
CA TYR A 35 13.23 8.74 4.60
C TYR A 35 12.24 9.54 3.72
N THR A 36 11.95 9.06 2.51
CA THR A 36 11.05 9.74 1.58
C THR A 36 9.58 9.63 2.00
N THR A 37 9.18 8.49 2.58
CA THR A 37 7.88 8.34 3.25
C THR A 37 7.75 9.32 4.40
N ASP A 38 8.77 9.45 5.25
CA ASP A 38 8.74 10.39 6.38
C ASP A 38 8.59 11.84 5.93
N LEU A 39 9.37 12.23 4.92
CA LEU A 39 9.31 13.57 4.33
C LEU A 39 7.90 13.85 3.78
N MET A 40 7.33 12.90 3.02
CA MET A 40 6.00 13.03 2.45
C MET A 40 4.93 13.09 3.54
N VAL A 41 4.92 12.14 4.47
CA VAL A 41 3.87 11.98 5.49
C VAL A 41 3.91 13.10 6.52
N SER A 42 5.09 13.53 6.96
CA SER A 42 5.25 14.69 7.84
C SER A 42 4.67 15.95 7.19
N CYS A 43 4.99 16.17 5.91
CA CYS A 43 4.47 17.31 5.17
C CYS A 43 2.96 17.23 4.92
N ALA A 44 2.46 16.05 4.60
CA ALA A 44 1.04 15.80 4.42
C ALA A 44 0.24 16.06 5.71
N ALA A 45 0.75 15.62 6.86
CA ALA A 45 0.15 15.87 8.17
C ALA A 45 0.19 17.35 8.57
N GLY A 46 1.29 18.05 8.26
CA GLY A 46 1.42 19.49 8.46
C GLY A 46 0.40 20.28 7.65
N LEU A 47 0.32 20.00 6.35
CA LEU A 47 -0.65 20.60 5.43
C LEU A 47 -2.09 20.29 5.84
N ALA A 48 -2.40 19.06 6.25
CA ALA A 48 -3.72 18.70 6.76
C ALA A 48 -4.11 19.52 7.99
N GLY A 49 -3.17 19.67 8.94
CA GLY A 49 -3.40 20.49 10.13
C GLY A 49 -3.68 21.96 9.82
N GLU A 50 -3.02 22.53 8.82
CA GLU A 50 -3.20 23.93 8.40
C GLU A 50 -4.51 24.16 7.63
N TYR A 51 -4.85 23.28 6.68
CA TYR A 51 -5.93 23.53 5.72
C TYR A 51 -7.22 22.73 5.97
N LEU A 52 -7.15 21.58 6.64
CA LEU A 52 -8.27 20.64 6.77
C LEU A 52 -8.70 20.37 8.22
N GLY A 53 -7.85 20.72 9.20
CA GLY A 53 -8.07 20.43 10.61
C GLY A 53 -7.21 19.28 11.13
N ARG A 54 -6.87 19.33 12.42
CA ARG A 54 -5.98 18.36 13.08
C ARG A 54 -6.56 16.94 13.04
N GLU A 55 -7.87 16.82 13.10
CA GLU A 55 -8.62 15.56 13.07
C GLU A 55 -8.57 14.82 11.73
N GLN A 56 -8.04 15.46 10.68
CA GLN A 56 -7.81 14.85 9.36
C GLN A 56 -6.39 14.30 9.20
N ARG A 57 -5.48 14.54 10.15
CA ARG A 57 -4.09 14.08 10.04
C ARG A 57 -3.96 12.59 9.84
N THR A 58 -4.65 11.77 10.64
CA THR A 58 -4.60 10.30 10.48
C THR A 58 -5.01 9.87 9.08
N LEU A 59 -6.08 10.46 8.55
CA LEU A 59 -6.56 10.18 7.20
C LEU A 59 -5.50 10.55 6.16
N VAL A 60 -4.99 11.77 6.20
CA VAL A 60 -4.04 12.27 5.21
C VAL A 60 -2.70 11.52 5.29
N ILE A 61 -2.22 11.20 6.49
CA ILE A 61 -1.02 10.39 6.72
C ILE A 61 -1.15 9.04 6.00
N ASN A 62 -2.23 8.30 6.28
CA ASN A 62 -2.42 6.95 5.75
C ASN A 62 -2.92 6.90 4.31
N SER A 63 -3.55 7.96 3.79
CA SER A 63 -3.90 8.03 2.38
C SER A 63 -2.70 8.41 1.51
N SER A 64 -1.77 9.22 2.03
CA SER A 64 -0.59 9.66 1.27
C SER A 64 0.38 8.51 1.00
N THR A 65 0.42 7.48 1.85
CA THR A 65 1.26 6.29 1.63
C THR A 65 0.90 5.53 0.36
N ASN A 66 -0.34 5.68 -0.14
CA ASN A 66 -0.83 5.08 -1.39
C ASN A 66 -0.54 5.93 -2.64
N ASN A 67 0.17 7.06 -2.51
CA ASN A 67 0.58 7.88 -3.67
C ASN A 67 1.39 7.09 -4.72
N PRO A 68 2.33 6.20 -4.35
CA PRO A 68 3.02 5.35 -5.33
C PRO A 68 2.05 4.47 -6.12
N GLU A 69 1.00 3.93 -5.49
CA GLU A 69 0.01 3.07 -6.15
C GLU A 69 -0.87 3.87 -7.12
N LEU A 70 -1.29 5.08 -6.73
CA LEU A 70 -1.99 6.01 -7.62
C LEU A 70 -1.15 6.33 -8.86
N LEU A 71 0.12 6.68 -8.66
CA LEU A 71 1.00 7.08 -9.76
C LEU A 71 1.35 5.90 -10.67
N LEU A 72 1.59 4.71 -10.11
CA LEU A 72 1.80 3.49 -10.91
C LEU A 72 0.55 3.14 -11.72
N MET A 73 -0.65 3.27 -11.14
CA MET A 73 -1.91 3.09 -11.86
C MET A 73 -2.03 4.09 -13.02
N LEU A 74 -1.81 5.39 -12.77
CA LEU A 74 -1.88 6.43 -13.80
C LEU A 74 -0.87 6.24 -14.93
N VAL A 75 0.37 5.86 -14.60
CA VAL A 75 1.40 5.54 -15.61
C VAL A 75 0.99 4.33 -16.44
N SER A 76 0.48 3.27 -15.81
CA SER A 76 -0.03 2.09 -16.52
C SER A 76 -1.17 2.47 -17.48
N LEU A 77 -2.11 3.29 -17.02
CA LEU A 77 -3.21 3.78 -17.84
C LEU A 77 -2.69 4.61 -19.03
N GLY A 78 -1.73 5.50 -18.81
CA GLY A 78 -1.09 6.28 -19.88
C GLY A 78 -0.35 5.42 -20.92
N LEU A 79 0.11 4.23 -20.53
CA LEU A 79 0.73 3.24 -21.40
C LEU A 79 -0.27 2.30 -22.09
N GLY A 80 -1.58 2.54 -21.96
CA GLY A 80 -2.58 1.69 -22.58
C GLY A 80 -2.88 0.40 -21.82
N ARG A 81 -2.45 0.28 -20.55
CA ARG A 81 -2.59 -0.93 -19.72
C ARG A 81 -3.52 -0.71 -18.53
N LEU A 82 -4.61 -1.46 -18.48
CA LEU A 82 -5.63 -1.39 -17.43
C LEU A 82 -5.28 -2.22 -16.19
N GLY A 83 -4.30 -3.11 -16.27
CA GLY A 83 -3.76 -3.87 -15.15
C GLY A 83 -3.22 -3.00 -14.02
N GLY A 84 -2.91 -1.72 -14.27
CA GLY A 84 -2.59 -0.76 -13.21
C GLY A 84 -3.71 -0.56 -12.18
N ILE A 85 -4.98 -0.81 -12.54
CA ILE A 85 -6.13 -0.74 -11.62
C ILE A 85 -6.11 -1.93 -10.64
N ALA A 86 -5.57 -3.06 -11.07
CA ALA A 86 -5.42 -4.26 -10.25
C ALA A 86 -4.40 -4.06 -9.12
N THR A 87 -3.43 -3.15 -9.28
CA THR A 87 -2.41 -2.83 -8.28
C THR A 87 -3.02 -2.32 -6.95
N PRO A 88 -3.76 -1.19 -6.91
CA PRO A 88 -4.35 -0.72 -5.66
C PRO A 88 -5.39 -1.70 -5.10
N LEU A 89 -6.20 -2.33 -5.95
CA LEU A 89 -7.18 -3.33 -5.47
C LEU A 89 -6.49 -4.53 -4.80
N GLY A 90 -5.32 -4.92 -5.32
CA GLY A 90 -4.62 -6.10 -4.88
C GLY A 90 -3.75 -5.95 -3.63
N SER A 91 -3.26 -4.74 -3.34
CA SER A 91 -2.42 -4.48 -2.18
C SER A 91 -3.16 -4.47 -0.84
N ASN A 92 -4.50 -4.50 -0.86
CA ASN A 92 -5.32 -4.51 0.36
C ASN A 92 -5.01 -5.68 1.30
N PHE A 93 -4.62 -6.85 0.77
CA PHE A 93 -4.19 -7.99 1.59
C PHE A 93 -2.79 -7.77 2.18
N ALA A 94 -1.87 -7.23 1.38
CA ALA A 94 -0.51 -6.91 1.81
C ALA A 94 -0.52 -5.91 2.97
N ASN A 95 -1.37 -4.87 2.90
CA ASN A 95 -1.57 -3.91 3.99
C ASN A 95 -2.02 -4.57 5.30
N ILE A 96 -3.00 -5.50 5.25
CA ILE A 96 -3.45 -6.23 6.45
C ILE A 96 -2.30 -7.04 7.03
N TYR A 97 -1.60 -7.80 6.19
CA TYR A 97 -0.49 -8.64 6.62
C TYR A 97 0.63 -7.80 7.24
N LEU A 98 1.04 -6.74 6.55
CA LEU A 98 2.14 -5.89 6.98
C LEU A 98 1.81 -5.13 8.26
N MET A 99 0.64 -4.48 8.36
CA MET A 99 0.37 -3.62 9.52
C MET A 99 -0.02 -4.39 10.77
N PHE A 100 -0.80 -5.48 10.65
CA PHE A 100 -1.25 -6.22 11.84
C PHE A 100 -0.27 -7.28 12.32
N PHE A 101 0.65 -7.73 11.45
CA PHE A 101 1.61 -8.79 11.81
C PHE A 101 3.06 -8.31 11.70
N VAL A 102 3.50 -7.86 10.53
CA VAL A 102 4.94 -7.58 10.30
C VAL A 102 5.41 -6.35 11.07
N ALA A 103 4.70 -5.23 11.00
CA ALA A 103 5.04 -3.99 11.69
C ALA A 103 5.14 -4.17 13.23
N PRO A 104 4.14 -4.74 13.93
CA PRO A 104 4.27 -4.96 15.37
C PRO A 104 5.35 -5.98 15.70
N LEU A 105 5.51 -7.06 14.91
CA LEU A 105 6.60 -8.02 15.11
C LEU A 105 7.97 -7.36 14.95
N PHE A 106 8.14 -6.50 13.95
CA PHE A 106 9.37 -5.75 13.72
C PHE A 106 9.72 -4.88 14.92
N VAL A 107 8.75 -4.14 15.45
CA VAL A 107 8.93 -3.30 16.66
C VAL A 107 9.29 -4.16 17.88
N LEU A 108 8.60 -5.29 18.07
CA LEU A 108 8.89 -6.22 19.17
C LEU A 108 10.31 -6.80 19.07
N VAL A 109 10.73 -7.25 17.89
CA VAL A 109 12.08 -7.77 17.63
C VAL A 109 13.12 -6.67 17.85
N LYS A 110 12.89 -5.46 17.33
CA LYS A 110 13.77 -4.29 17.51
C LYS A 110 14.00 -4.00 19.00
N TRP A 111 12.95 -3.99 19.82
CA TRP A 111 13.08 -3.75 21.25
C TRP A 111 13.65 -4.94 22.01
N PHE A 112 13.34 -6.17 21.60
CA PHE A 112 13.92 -7.38 22.18
C PHE A 112 15.45 -7.39 22.00
N LEU A 113 15.93 -7.10 20.79
CA LEU A 113 17.36 -6.99 20.50
C LEU A 113 18.04 -5.85 21.27
N LYS A 114 17.33 -4.75 21.51
CA LYS A 114 17.79 -3.63 22.37
C LYS A 114 17.61 -3.88 23.87
N ARG A 115 17.04 -5.02 24.27
CA ARG A 115 16.71 -5.39 25.66
C ARG A 115 15.76 -4.39 26.36
N ASP A 116 14.90 -3.70 25.60
CA ASP A 116 13.94 -2.73 26.12
C ASP A 116 12.58 -3.40 26.42
N PHE A 117 12.58 -4.28 27.42
CA PHE A 117 11.40 -5.08 27.78
C PHE A 117 10.22 -4.24 28.32
N ASN A 118 10.50 -3.06 28.87
CA ASN A 118 9.46 -2.14 29.35
C ASN A 118 8.59 -1.64 28.19
N LYS A 119 9.19 -1.29 27.05
CA LYS A 119 8.43 -0.88 25.86
C LYS A 119 7.57 -2.01 25.30
N ILE A 120 8.10 -3.24 25.29
CA ILE A 120 7.34 -4.43 24.88
C ILE A 120 6.09 -4.60 25.76
N LEU A 121 6.27 -4.56 27.09
CA LEU A 121 5.16 -4.69 28.03
C LEU A 121 4.14 -3.57 27.83
N ASN A 122 4.61 -2.32 27.71
CA ASN A 122 3.75 -1.16 27.49
C ASN A 122 2.93 -1.26 26.20
N LEU A 123 3.53 -1.76 25.11
CA LEU A 123 2.80 -1.99 23.86
C LEU A 123 1.70 -3.04 24.03
N LEU A 124 2.00 -4.17 24.66
CA LEU A 124 1.01 -5.22 24.92
C LEU A 124 -0.12 -4.72 25.83
N THR A 125 0.21 -3.95 26.88
CA THR A 125 -0.78 -3.31 27.75
C THR A 125 -1.65 -2.32 26.98
N LEU A 126 -1.05 -1.50 26.11
CA LEU A 126 -1.76 -0.54 25.26
C LEU A 126 -2.71 -1.24 24.29
N ILE A 127 -2.26 -2.28 23.59
CA ILE A 127 -3.08 -3.09 22.67
C ILE A 127 -4.25 -3.73 23.43
N ASN A 128 -4.01 -4.29 24.61
CA ASN A 128 -5.08 -4.89 25.42
C ASN A 128 -6.10 -3.84 25.90
N ARG A 129 -5.63 -2.66 26.31
CA ARG A 129 -6.47 -1.52 26.68
C ARG A 129 -7.33 -1.07 25.49
N GLU A 130 -6.73 -1.01 24.30
CA GLU A 130 -7.33 -0.54 23.05
C GLU A 130 -7.89 -1.67 22.17
N LYS A 131 -8.20 -2.84 22.75
CA LYS A 131 -8.66 -4.02 21.99
C LYS A 131 -9.85 -3.75 21.06
N LYS A 132 -10.78 -2.88 21.47
CA LYS A 132 -11.94 -2.49 20.64
C LYS A 132 -11.51 -1.74 19.39
N LEU A 133 -10.48 -0.90 19.50
CA LEU A 133 -9.90 -0.15 18.39
C LEU A 133 -9.21 -1.12 17.42
N VAL A 134 -8.40 -2.05 17.94
CA VAL A 134 -7.75 -3.09 17.13
C VAL A 134 -8.78 -3.91 16.37
N ILE A 135 -9.81 -4.44 17.06
CA ILE A 135 -10.89 -5.20 16.43
C ILE A 135 -11.60 -4.38 15.35
N TRP A 136 -11.87 -3.09 15.62
CA TRP A 136 -12.50 -2.21 14.65
C TRP A 136 -11.66 -2.07 13.38
N HIS A 137 -10.37 -1.73 13.48
CA HIS A 137 -9.50 -1.63 12.32
C HIS A 137 -9.35 -2.96 11.59
N SER A 138 -9.27 -4.09 12.29
CA SER A 138 -9.19 -5.41 11.67
C SER A 138 -10.46 -5.72 10.87
N ILE A 139 -11.65 -5.49 11.44
CA ILE A 139 -12.93 -5.70 10.74
C ILE A 139 -13.03 -4.78 9.52
N MET A 140 -12.70 -3.49 9.67
CA MET A 140 -12.76 -2.55 8.56
C MET A 140 -11.78 -2.91 7.45
N SER A 141 -10.54 -3.28 7.79
CA SER A 141 -9.53 -3.68 6.79
C SER A 141 -9.97 -4.92 6.01
N LEU A 142 -10.49 -5.94 6.70
CA LEU A 142 -11.02 -7.15 6.09
C LEU A 142 -12.26 -6.86 5.22
N SER A 143 -13.13 -5.96 5.67
CA SER A 143 -14.29 -5.52 4.88
C SER A 143 -13.84 -4.80 3.60
N MET A 144 -12.89 -3.86 3.69
CA MET A 144 -12.35 -3.16 2.52
C MET A 144 -11.64 -4.12 1.55
N PHE A 145 -10.93 -5.11 2.08
CA PHE A 145 -10.37 -6.19 1.28
C PHE A 145 -11.45 -7.01 0.55
N GLY A 146 -12.57 -7.31 1.22
CA GLY A 146 -13.72 -7.95 0.61
C GLY A 146 -14.30 -7.15 -0.55
N PHE A 147 -14.55 -5.84 -0.34
CA PHE A 147 -15.03 -4.95 -1.41
C PHE A 147 -14.04 -4.87 -2.58
N ALA A 148 -12.74 -4.73 -2.29
CA ALA A 148 -11.71 -4.68 -3.32
C ALA A 148 -11.62 -5.98 -4.12
N SER A 149 -11.74 -7.14 -3.45
CA SER A 149 -11.72 -8.46 -4.10
C SER A 149 -12.90 -8.63 -5.06
N ILE A 150 -14.09 -8.15 -4.69
CA ILE A 150 -15.27 -8.21 -5.57
C ILE A 150 -15.11 -7.20 -6.72
N ALA A 151 -14.63 -5.97 -6.46
CA ALA A 151 -14.36 -4.99 -7.51
C ALA A 151 -13.30 -5.49 -8.50
N TYR A 152 -12.26 -6.16 -8.01
CA TYR A 152 -11.24 -6.82 -8.81
C TYR A 152 -11.84 -7.89 -9.72
N TRP A 153 -12.74 -8.72 -9.18
CA TRP A 153 -13.43 -9.73 -9.97
C TRP A 153 -14.38 -9.12 -11.01
N CYS A 154 -15.00 -7.98 -10.72
CA CYS A 154 -15.75 -7.20 -11.70
C CYS A 154 -14.86 -6.66 -12.83
N LEU A 155 -13.60 -6.30 -12.53
CA LEU A 155 -12.64 -5.83 -13.52
C LEU A 155 -12.11 -6.96 -14.41
N THR A 156 -11.64 -8.04 -13.79
CA THR A 156 -10.81 -9.06 -14.45
C THR A 156 -11.56 -10.37 -14.73
N GLY A 157 -12.67 -10.64 -14.04
CA GLY A 157 -13.35 -11.94 -14.07
C GLY A 157 -12.62 -13.05 -13.32
N GLY A 158 -11.41 -12.79 -12.83
CA GLY A 158 -10.58 -13.70 -12.05
C GLY A 158 -10.54 -13.34 -10.58
N PHE A 159 -10.07 -14.30 -9.78
CA PHE A 159 -9.73 -14.04 -8.39
C PHE A 159 -8.28 -13.54 -8.31
N GLN A 160 -8.01 -12.54 -7.48
CA GLN A 160 -6.70 -11.87 -7.43
C GLN A 160 -5.51 -12.77 -7.03
N PHE A 161 -5.78 -13.95 -6.46
CA PHE A 161 -4.76 -14.96 -6.13
C PHE A 161 -4.59 -16.05 -7.20
N ASN A 162 -5.38 -16.03 -8.27
CA ASN A 162 -5.23 -16.97 -9.37
C ASN A 162 -4.21 -16.43 -10.38
N TYR A 163 -3.52 -17.34 -11.08
CA TYR A 163 -2.72 -16.96 -12.24
C TYR A 163 -3.64 -16.34 -13.29
N LEU A 164 -3.41 -15.08 -13.59
CA LEU A 164 -4.09 -14.38 -14.68
C LEU A 164 -3.19 -14.50 -15.90
N SER A 165 -3.69 -15.12 -16.97
CA SER A 165 -2.99 -15.12 -18.26
C SER A 165 -2.82 -13.70 -18.78
N GLU A 166 -1.74 -13.42 -19.52
CA GLU A 166 -1.47 -12.09 -20.08
C GLU A 166 -2.58 -11.57 -21.01
N ASP A 167 -3.44 -12.46 -21.53
CA ASP A 167 -4.52 -12.15 -22.48
C ASP A 167 -5.94 -12.14 -21.87
N ILE A 168 -6.12 -11.74 -20.61
CA ILE A 168 -7.49 -11.65 -20.07
C ILE A 168 -8.21 -10.46 -20.72
N PRO A 169 -9.32 -10.70 -21.44
CA PRO A 169 -10.12 -9.61 -21.95
C PRO A 169 -10.73 -8.86 -20.77
N LEU A 170 -10.53 -7.56 -20.72
CA LEU A 170 -11.25 -6.67 -19.83
C LEU A 170 -12.76 -6.94 -19.95
N ARG A 171 -13.45 -7.03 -18.82
CA ARG A 171 -14.91 -7.20 -18.84
C ARG A 171 -15.60 -5.96 -19.42
N THR A 172 -16.84 -6.15 -19.87
CA THR A 172 -17.62 -5.07 -20.48
C THR A 172 -17.83 -3.89 -19.53
N TRP A 173 -18.10 -2.71 -20.07
CA TRP A 173 -18.31 -1.49 -19.28
C TRP A 173 -19.35 -1.64 -18.16
N HIS A 174 -20.37 -2.48 -18.35
CA HIS A 174 -21.37 -2.80 -17.32
C HIS A 174 -20.72 -3.39 -16.06
N TRP A 175 -19.77 -4.31 -16.22
CA TRP A 175 -19.05 -4.91 -15.11
C TRP A 175 -18.15 -3.89 -14.40
N LEU A 176 -17.52 -2.99 -15.15
CA LEU A 176 -16.73 -1.91 -14.56
C LEU A 176 -17.60 -0.97 -13.71
N LEU A 177 -18.80 -0.62 -14.18
CA LEU A 177 -19.76 0.18 -13.41
C LEU A 177 -20.22 -0.54 -12.13
N ILE A 178 -20.44 -1.85 -12.19
CA ILE A 178 -20.73 -2.65 -10.98
C ILE A 178 -19.54 -2.56 -10.01
N GLY A 179 -18.31 -2.69 -10.51
CA GLY A 179 -17.09 -2.50 -9.71
C GLY A 179 -17.03 -1.13 -9.04
N VAL A 180 -17.34 -0.05 -9.78
CA VAL A 180 -17.44 1.31 -9.24
C VAL A 180 -18.47 1.41 -8.12
N LEU A 181 -19.67 0.86 -8.31
CA LEU A 181 -20.72 0.87 -7.28
C LEU A 181 -20.26 0.13 -6.01
N ILE A 182 -19.61 -1.02 -6.16
CA ILE A 182 -19.06 -1.80 -5.05
C ILE A 182 -18.01 -1.00 -4.28
N CYS A 183 -17.10 -0.32 -4.98
CA CYS A 183 -16.12 0.54 -4.34
C CYS A 183 -16.78 1.69 -3.58
N ILE A 184 -17.76 2.38 -4.19
CA ILE A 184 -18.49 3.49 -3.54
C ILE A 184 -19.20 3.03 -2.28
N ILE A 185 -19.85 1.86 -2.30
CA ILE A 185 -20.52 1.28 -1.12
C ILE A 185 -19.49 1.01 -0.02
N GLY A 186 -18.35 0.39 -0.35
CA GLY A 186 -17.28 0.13 0.62
C GLY A 186 -16.72 1.41 1.25
N ILE A 187 -16.42 2.42 0.45
CA ILE A 187 -15.96 3.74 0.91
C ILE A 187 -17.02 4.39 1.81
N GLY A 188 -18.30 4.36 1.41
CA GLY A 188 -19.40 4.92 2.18
C GLY A 188 -19.55 4.27 3.56
N ILE A 189 -19.46 2.94 3.62
CA ILE A 189 -19.44 2.18 4.88
C ILE A 189 -18.25 2.62 5.74
N PHE A 190 -17.04 2.70 5.16
CA PHE A 190 -15.86 3.13 5.88
C PHE A 190 -16.02 4.52 6.48
N VAL A 191 -16.36 5.51 5.66
CA VAL A 191 -16.53 6.91 6.08
C VAL A 191 -17.62 7.03 7.16
N TYR A 192 -18.72 6.29 7.04
CA TYR A 192 -19.77 6.29 8.06
C TYR A 192 -19.25 5.80 9.42
N PHE A 193 -18.54 4.67 9.46
CA PHE A 193 -18.00 4.12 10.70
C PHE A 193 -16.84 4.93 11.27
N GLU A 194 -15.95 5.45 10.42
CA GLU A 194 -14.85 6.34 10.78
C GLU A 194 -15.39 7.62 11.43
N ASN A 195 -16.40 8.27 10.83
CA ASN A 195 -17.03 9.46 11.41
C ASN A 195 -17.69 9.18 12.76
N ASN A 196 -18.29 8.00 12.93
CA ASN A 196 -18.83 7.58 14.22
C ASN A 196 -17.75 7.33 15.26
N LEU A 197 -16.58 6.80 14.86
CA LEU A 197 -15.42 6.64 15.74
C LEU A 197 -14.87 8.00 16.16
N LYS A 198 -14.67 8.92 15.21
CA LYS A 198 -14.24 10.31 15.46
C LYS A 198 -15.16 11.00 16.47
N LYS A 199 -16.48 10.91 16.30
CA LYS A 199 -17.46 11.48 17.24
C LYS A 199 -17.39 10.89 18.65
N LYS A 200 -17.14 9.58 18.77
CA LYS A 200 -17.11 8.89 20.07
C LYS A 200 -15.77 9.07 20.80
N ARG A 201 -14.67 9.24 20.06
CA ARG A 201 -13.31 9.30 20.59
C ARG A 201 -12.44 10.33 19.84
N PRO A 202 -12.76 11.62 19.95
CA PRO A 202 -12.05 12.68 19.22
C PRO A 202 -10.55 12.73 19.54
N GLY A 203 -10.17 12.45 20.80
CA GLY A 203 -8.76 12.42 21.22
C GLY A 203 -7.88 11.41 20.45
N LEU A 204 -8.45 10.39 19.80
CA LEU A 204 -7.66 9.49 18.93
C LEU A 204 -7.15 10.18 17.64
N PHE A 205 -7.72 11.33 17.28
CA PHE A 205 -7.47 12.05 16.03
C PHE A 205 -6.84 13.42 16.27
N GLU A 206 -7.19 14.08 17.37
CA GLU A 206 -6.73 15.43 17.69
C GLU A 206 -5.39 15.43 18.44
N ASP A 207 -5.15 14.44 19.30
CA ASP A 207 -3.99 14.39 20.21
C ASP A 207 -2.73 13.76 19.58
N ILE A 208 -2.59 13.85 18.25
CA ILE A 208 -1.40 13.36 17.54
C ILE A 208 -0.26 14.38 17.73
N THR A 209 0.87 13.91 18.25
CA THR A 209 2.06 14.71 18.54
C THR A 209 2.48 15.58 17.35
N GLU A 210 2.49 16.91 17.52
CA GLU A 210 2.73 17.87 16.42
C GLU A 210 4.22 18.11 16.12
N GLU A 211 5.11 17.72 17.04
CA GLU A 211 6.55 18.06 17.01
C GLU A 211 7.27 17.58 15.74
N ASP A 212 6.69 16.61 15.02
CA ASP A 212 7.28 15.99 13.84
C ASP A 212 6.67 16.48 12.50
N PHE A 213 5.76 17.47 12.50
CA PHE A 213 5.03 17.88 11.29
C PHE A 213 5.47 19.26 10.76
N GLU A 214 5.75 19.33 9.46
CA GLU A 214 6.12 20.57 8.77
C GLU A 214 5.11 20.88 7.67
N SER A 215 4.47 22.04 7.64
CA SER A 215 3.60 22.40 6.51
C SER A 215 4.42 22.91 5.33
N ASN A 216 4.68 22.04 4.34
CA ASN A 216 5.52 22.38 3.19
C ASN A 216 5.15 21.58 1.92
N TRP A 217 4.50 22.25 0.97
CA TRP A 217 4.12 21.65 -0.32
C TRP A 217 5.30 21.13 -1.13
N TRP A 218 6.42 21.86 -1.19
CA TRP A 218 7.57 21.46 -2.00
C TRP A 218 8.20 20.17 -1.48
N LYS A 219 8.39 20.06 -0.16
CA LYS A 219 8.87 18.83 0.47
C LYS A 219 7.90 17.68 0.33
N PHE A 220 6.59 17.94 0.41
CA PHE A 220 5.56 16.94 0.12
C PHE A 220 5.67 16.38 -1.32
N PHE A 221 5.79 17.26 -2.32
CA PHE A 221 5.97 16.86 -3.72
C PHE A 221 7.27 16.08 -3.92
N LEU A 222 8.38 16.58 -3.37
CA LEU A 222 9.68 15.93 -3.47
C LEU A 222 9.66 14.54 -2.83
N GLY A 223 9.08 14.40 -1.63
CA GLY A 223 8.89 13.13 -0.95
C GLY A 223 8.05 12.16 -1.78
N THR A 224 6.93 12.62 -2.33
CA THR A 224 6.02 11.82 -3.17
C THR A 224 6.70 11.29 -4.44
N ILE A 225 7.37 12.18 -5.19
CA ILE A 225 8.06 11.81 -6.44
C ILE A 225 9.20 10.83 -6.14
N SER A 226 10.03 11.14 -5.14
CA SER A 226 11.17 10.30 -4.77
C SER A 226 10.70 8.91 -4.33
N LEU A 227 9.67 8.85 -3.48
CA LEU A 227 9.10 7.59 -3.01
C LEU A 227 8.57 6.75 -4.18
N THR A 228 7.85 7.37 -5.10
CA THR A 228 7.31 6.70 -6.29
C THR A 228 8.42 6.12 -7.17
N VAL A 229 9.49 6.88 -7.41
CA VAL A 229 10.64 6.40 -8.20
C VAL A 229 11.33 5.22 -7.51
N LEU A 230 11.51 5.28 -6.18
CA LEU A 230 12.12 4.19 -5.41
C LEU A 230 11.28 2.91 -5.47
N CYS A 231 9.96 3.01 -5.24
CA CYS A 231 9.03 1.89 -5.36
C CYS A 231 8.98 1.33 -6.79
N TYR A 232 9.00 2.21 -7.81
CA TYR A 232 9.05 1.79 -9.22
C TYR A 232 10.31 1.00 -9.54
N VAL A 233 11.49 1.47 -9.12
CA VAL A 233 12.77 0.78 -9.37
C VAL A 233 12.80 -0.58 -8.66
N LEU A 234 12.33 -0.66 -7.41
CA LEU A 234 12.24 -1.95 -6.71
C LEU A 234 11.27 -2.92 -7.39
N ASN A 235 10.10 -2.43 -7.84
CA ASN A 235 9.15 -3.27 -8.54
C ASN A 235 9.70 -3.72 -9.90
N ALA A 236 10.39 -2.85 -10.63
CA ALA A 236 11.05 -3.21 -11.87
C ALA A 236 12.17 -4.25 -11.65
N LEU A 237 12.98 -4.11 -10.60
CA LEU A 237 13.97 -5.10 -10.20
C LEU A 237 13.29 -6.44 -9.88
N PHE A 238 12.21 -6.40 -9.10
CA PHE A 238 11.45 -7.60 -8.76
C PHE A 238 10.91 -8.32 -9.99
N LEU A 239 10.31 -7.58 -10.94
CA LEU A 239 9.84 -8.13 -12.22
C LEU A 239 10.98 -8.77 -13.01
N ALA A 240 12.13 -8.10 -13.12
CA ALA A 240 13.30 -8.65 -13.80
C ALA A 240 13.82 -9.94 -13.13
N TYR A 241 13.86 -9.99 -11.80
CA TYR A 241 14.20 -11.21 -11.06
C TYR A 241 13.24 -12.35 -11.37
N THR A 242 11.94 -12.06 -11.41
CA THR A 242 10.94 -13.08 -11.67
C THR A 242 11.02 -13.61 -13.09
N GLU A 243 11.44 -12.80 -14.06
CA GLU A 243 11.68 -13.24 -15.44
C GLU A 243 12.97 -14.08 -15.54
N LEU A 244 14.10 -13.52 -15.09
CA LEU A 244 15.43 -14.12 -15.19
C LEU A 244 15.56 -15.44 -14.42
N TYR A 245 14.94 -15.52 -13.23
CA TYR A 245 15.08 -16.67 -12.32
C TYR A 245 13.78 -17.47 -12.18
N SER A 246 12.80 -17.27 -13.07
CA SER A 246 11.50 -17.97 -13.05
C SER A 246 11.63 -19.48 -12.91
N SER A 247 12.55 -20.11 -13.65
CA SER A 247 12.79 -21.55 -13.65
C SER A 247 13.24 -22.05 -12.29
N VAL A 248 14.24 -21.39 -11.70
CA VAL A 248 14.80 -21.72 -10.38
C VAL A 248 13.75 -21.49 -9.29
N LEU A 249 13.07 -20.34 -9.31
CA LEU A 249 12.07 -19.98 -8.31
C LEU A 249 10.85 -20.91 -8.37
N SER A 250 10.39 -21.27 -9.57
CA SER A 250 9.29 -22.21 -9.77
C SER A 250 9.65 -23.64 -9.34
N GLN A 251 10.91 -24.05 -9.52
CA GLN A 251 11.39 -25.38 -9.09
C GLN A 251 11.46 -25.48 -7.56
N TRP A 252 11.87 -24.41 -6.88
CA TRP A 252 12.01 -24.39 -5.42
C TRP A 252 10.67 -24.20 -4.69
N LEU A 253 9.80 -23.32 -5.19
CA LEU A 253 8.57 -22.93 -4.51
C LEU A 253 7.35 -23.71 -5.02
N GLY A 254 7.42 -24.25 -6.23
CA GLY A 254 6.26 -24.69 -7.00
C GLY A 254 5.62 -23.51 -7.73
N SER A 255 5.16 -23.74 -8.97
CA SER A 255 4.62 -22.72 -9.87
C SER A 255 3.41 -21.97 -9.27
N ALA A 256 2.53 -22.66 -8.54
CA ALA A 256 1.39 -22.02 -7.88
C ALA A 256 1.83 -21.06 -6.74
N VAL A 257 2.85 -21.42 -5.96
CA VAL A 257 3.38 -20.59 -4.87
C VAL A 257 4.17 -19.41 -5.42
N PHE A 258 4.90 -19.60 -6.51
CA PHE A 258 5.61 -18.53 -7.20
C PHE A 258 4.66 -17.44 -7.73
N VAL A 259 3.52 -17.82 -8.30
CA VAL A 259 2.50 -16.86 -8.77
C VAL A 259 1.89 -16.07 -7.60
N GLY A 260 1.54 -16.76 -6.51
CA GLY A 260 1.03 -16.11 -5.31
C GLY A 260 2.05 -15.17 -4.66
N LEU A 261 3.33 -15.57 -4.60
CA LEU A 261 4.43 -14.74 -4.14
C LEU A 261 4.73 -13.59 -5.08
N HIS A 262 4.54 -13.75 -6.39
CA HIS A 262 4.73 -12.68 -7.36
C HIS A 262 3.77 -11.52 -7.08
N TYR A 263 2.49 -11.85 -6.99
CA TYR A 263 1.43 -10.91 -6.63
C TYR A 263 1.65 -10.30 -5.24
N PHE A 264 1.99 -11.14 -4.26
CA PHE A 264 2.17 -10.69 -2.88
C PHE A 264 3.42 -9.83 -2.70
N ILE A 265 4.57 -10.19 -3.25
CA ILE A 265 5.81 -9.41 -3.12
C ILE A 265 5.72 -8.09 -3.88
N GLY A 266 5.12 -8.08 -5.08
CA GLY A 266 4.88 -6.84 -5.81
C GLY A 266 4.04 -5.84 -5.02
N SER A 267 2.99 -6.33 -4.36
CA SER A 267 2.17 -5.49 -3.46
C SER A 267 2.88 -5.15 -2.14
N LEU A 268 3.76 -6.01 -1.62
CA LEU A 268 4.56 -5.68 -0.44
C LEU A 268 5.47 -4.46 -0.68
N ILE A 269 6.06 -4.32 -1.87
CA ILE A 269 6.93 -3.18 -2.23
C ILE A 269 6.14 -1.88 -2.22
N SER A 270 4.92 -1.88 -2.78
CA SER A 270 4.06 -0.68 -2.78
C SER A 270 3.49 -0.36 -1.40
N SER A 271 3.39 -1.37 -0.51
CA SER A 271 2.94 -1.24 0.88
C SER A 271 4.05 -0.95 1.92
N LEU A 272 5.32 -0.83 1.50
CA LEU A 272 6.43 -0.46 2.40
C LEU A 272 6.24 0.91 3.07
N PRO A 273 5.72 1.97 2.41
CA PRO A 273 5.45 3.26 3.03
C PRO A 273 4.49 3.14 4.23
N GLU A 274 3.40 2.41 4.06
CA GLU A 274 2.41 2.11 5.10
C GLU A 274 3.09 1.40 6.28
N ALA A 275 3.94 0.41 6.00
CA ALA A 275 4.64 -0.34 7.03
C ALA A 275 5.57 0.58 7.85
N ASN A 276 6.26 1.50 7.21
CA ASN A 276 7.10 2.49 7.89
C ASN A 276 6.28 3.41 8.81
N VAL A 277 5.13 3.91 8.32
CA VAL A 277 4.20 4.70 9.15
C VAL A 277 3.72 3.90 10.35
N ALA A 278 3.28 2.66 10.16
CA ALA A 278 2.81 1.81 11.24
C ALA A 278 3.90 1.54 12.28
N ILE A 279 5.11 1.15 11.85
CA ILE A 279 6.27 0.89 12.74
C ILE A 279 6.54 2.10 13.63
N LYS A 280 6.64 3.30 13.06
CA LYS A 280 6.92 4.52 13.83
C LYS A 280 5.84 4.84 14.85
N ASN A 281 4.57 4.66 14.47
CA ASN A 281 3.46 4.95 15.34
C ASN A 281 3.30 3.90 16.47
N TYR A 282 3.58 2.62 16.19
CA TYR A 282 3.69 1.59 17.23
C TYR A 282 4.79 1.92 18.26
N GLU A 283 5.87 2.58 17.83
CA GLU A 283 6.99 2.92 18.72
C GLU A 283 6.68 4.04 19.72
N ARG A 284 5.66 4.86 19.47
CA ARG A 284 5.30 6.01 20.31
C ARG A 284 4.46 5.64 21.53
N LEU A 285 3.84 4.46 21.56
CA LEU A 285 3.13 3.89 22.71
C LEU A 285 1.97 4.75 23.25
N THR A 286 1.30 5.53 22.40
CA THR A 286 0.09 6.29 22.74
C THR A 286 -1.14 5.74 22.02
N SER A 287 -2.35 6.00 22.54
CA SER A 287 -3.59 5.59 21.87
C SER A 287 -3.82 6.28 20.51
N PRO A 288 -3.56 7.59 20.34
CA PRO A 288 -3.65 8.25 19.04
C PRO A 288 -2.65 7.71 18.01
N ASP A 289 -1.41 7.44 18.41
CA ASP A 289 -0.43 6.85 17.49
C ASP A 289 -0.81 5.40 17.15
N LEU A 290 -1.30 4.61 18.12
CA LEU A 290 -1.83 3.27 17.84
C LEU A 290 -2.99 3.32 16.83
N ASN A 291 -3.89 4.30 16.93
CA ASN A 291 -4.94 4.55 15.95
C ASN A 291 -4.35 4.80 14.56
N THR A 292 -3.34 5.67 14.45
CA THR A 292 -2.64 5.93 13.18
C THR A 292 -1.95 4.69 12.62
N ALA A 293 -1.31 3.86 13.46
CA ALA A 293 -0.65 2.63 13.04
C ALA A 293 -1.64 1.59 12.49
N LEU A 294 -2.76 1.39 13.18
CA LEU A 294 -3.80 0.45 12.73
C LEU A 294 -4.56 0.99 11.51
N ALA A 295 -4.70 2.31 11.41
CA ALA A 295 -5.27 3.00 10.25
C ALA A 295 -4.41 2.82 8.99
N SER A 296 -3.11 2.58 9.11
CA SER A 296 -2.24 2.22 7.97
C SER A 296 -2.70 0.97 7.24
N ALA A 297 -3.54 0.11 7.85
CA ALA A 297 -4.26 -0.94 7.12
C ALA A 297 -5.65 -0.48 6.67
N SER A 298 -6.48 0.01 7.59
CA SER A 298 -7.90 0.21 7.27
C SER A 298 -8.14 1.41 6.36
N GLN A 299 -7.47 2.54 6.61
CA GLN A 299 -7.57 3.75 5.80
C GLN A 299 -6.78 3.61 4.50
N SER A 300 -5.63 2.95 4.52
CA SER A 300 -4.90 2.63 3.29
C SER A 300 -5.75 1.74 2.36
N ASN A 301 -6.39 0.67 2.89
CA ASN A 301 -7.28 -0.17 2.09
C ASN A 301 -8.50 0.58 1.54
N MET A 302 -9.05 1.53 2.30
CA MET A 302 -10.12 2.40 1.81
C MET A 302 -9.61 3.33 0.70
N THR A 303 -8.41 3.90 0.87
CA THR A 303 -7.77 4.75 -0.14
C THR A 303 -7.55 3.96 -1.43
N ASN A 304 -7.05 2.74 -1.33
CA ASN A 304 -6.88 1.83 -2.46
C ASN A 304 -8.17 1.42 -3.14
N LEU A 305 -9.24 1.25 -2.38
CA LEU A 305 -10.58 1.06 -2.95
C LEU A 305 -11.04 2.31 -3.73
N ALA A 306 -10.73 3.51 -3.24
CA ALA A 306 -11.00 4.76 -3.93
C ALA A 306 -10.14 4.94 -5.20
N LEU A 307 -8.87 4.55 -5.16
CA LEU A 307 -7.99 4.53 -6.33
C LEU A 307 -8.50 3.53 -7.39
N GLY A 308 -8.86 2.31 -6.97
CA GLY A 308 -9.47 1.32 -7.86
C GLY A 308 -10.80 1.79 -8.44
N CYS A 309 -11.64 2.47 -7.65
CA CYS A 309 -12.86 3.11 -8.13
C CYS A 309 -12.57 4.13 -9.24
N PHE A 310 -11.61 5.03 -9.00
CA PHE A 310 -11.20 6.04 -9.96
C PHE A 310 -10.64 5.42 -11.24
N GLY A 311 -9.80 4.39 -11.13
CA GLY A 311 -9.30 3.62 -12.25
C GLY A 311 -10.43 2.98 -13.09
N CYS A 312 -11.42 2.36 -12.44
CA CYS A 312 -12.59 1.79 -13.11
C CYS A 312 -13.46 2.85 -13.82
N ILE A 313 -13.60 4.05 -13.24
CA ILE A 313 -14.30 5.17 -13.89
C ILE A 313 -13.55 5.58 -15.17
N ILE A 314 -12.23 5.77 -15.09
CA ILE A 314 -11.40 6.10 -16.26
C ILE A 314 -11.54 5.01 -17.32
N ALA A 315 -11.38 3.74 -16.95
CA ALA A 315 -11.52 2.60 -17.85
C ALA A 315 -12.88 2.56 -18.54
N THR A 316 -13.95 2.85 -17.81
CA THR A 316 -15.32 2.89 -18.35
C THR A 316 -15.46 4.00 -19.40
N ILE A 317 -14.98 5.20 -19.11
CA ILE A 317 -15.02 6.34 -20.06
C ILE A 317 -14.24 5.97 -21.33
N LEU A 318 -13.04 5.41 -21.18
CA LEU A 318 -12.19 5.02 -22.30
C LEU A 318 -12.86 3.98 -23.20
N LEU A 319 -13.46 2.93 -22.61
CA LEU A 319 -14.24 1.94 -23.37
C LEU A 319 -15.43 2.56 -24.11
N LEU A 320 -16.17 3.46 -23.47
CA LEU A 320 -17.32 4.12 -24.09
C LEU A 320 -16.90 5.04 -25.26
N THR A 321 -15.69 5.59 -25.23
CA THR A 321 -15.11 6.35 -26.33
C THR A 321 -14.53 5.49 -27.46
N GLY A 322 -14.58 4.16 -27.34
CA GLY A 322 -14.11 3.21 -28.35
C GLY A 322 -12.59 2.99 -28.35
N LEU A 323 -11.87 3.47 -27.33
CA LEU A 323 -10.44 3.20 -27.17
C LEU A 323 -10.25 1.81 -26.57
N SER A 324 -9.56 0.92 -27.29
CA SER A 324 -9.20 -0.41 -26.79
C SER A 324 -7.91 -0.35 -25.98
N TYR A 325 -7.96 -0.88 -24.76
CA TYR A 325 -6.83 -1.00 -23.87
C TYR A 325 -6.56 -2.48 -23.59
N LYS A 326 -5.30 -2.82 -23.36
CA LYS A 326 -4.93 -4.17 -22.89
C LYS A 326 -5.05 -4.21 -21.37
N LEU A 327 -5.41 -5.37 -20.83
CA LEU A 327 -5.28 -5.60 -19.39
C LEU A 327 -3.77 -5.63 -19.04
#